data_AF-A0A380FBQ5-F1
#
_entry.id   AF-A0A380FBQ5-F1
#
_cell.length_a   1.000
_cell.length_b   1.000
_cell.length_c   1.000
_cell.angle_alpha   90.00
_cell.angle_beta   90.00
_cell.angle_gamma   90.00
#
_symmetry.space_group_name_H-M   'P 1'
#
loop_
_entity.id
_entity.type
_entity.pdbx_description
1 polymer ?
#
loop_
_entity_poly.entity_id
_entity_poly.type
_entity_poly.pdbx_seq_one_letter_code
_entity_poly.pdbx_strand_id
1 'polypeptide(L)'
;MSNCVRVNKGNGGWGKGLTIETSEEKDIILSVTGGGIHPVAERIAELTGGKAVDGFKNNVKDSRVAAAVIDCGGTARIGVYPMKGILTVDLLPTSPSGPLAKHINEDNFCLGG
;
A
#
# COMPACT_ATOMS: atom_id res chain seq x y z
N MET A 1 20.15 -4.18 7.67
CA MET A 1 19.08 -5.08 8.12
C MET A 1 17.86 -4.76 7.28
N SER A 2 17.39 -5.71 6.48
CA SER A 2 16.20 -5.52 5.64
C SER A 2 15.00 -6.04 6.44
N ASN A 3 14.24 -5.14 7.05
CA ASN A 3 13.04 -5.54 7.79
C ASN A 3 11.89 -5.65 6.79
N CYS A 4 11.37 -6.87 6.64
CA CYS A 4 10.21 -7.16 5.82
C CYS A 4 8.96 -7.31 6.69
N VAL A 5 7.85 -6.76 6.24
CA VAL A 5 6.57 -6.84 6.93
C VAL A 5 5.56 -7.50 6.01
N ARG A 6 5.00 -8.61 6.47
CA ARG A 6 3.93 -9.29 5.75
C ARG A 6 2.57 -8.81 6.26
N VAL A 7 1.86 -8.07 5.43
CA VAL A 7 0.47 -7.68 5.64
C VAL A 7 -0.40 -8.78 5.08
N ASN A 8 -1.10 -9.53 5.95
CA ASN A 8 -2.07 -10.52 5.50
C ASN A 8 -3.47 -9.91 5.37
N LYS A 9 -4.30 -10.51 4.51
CA LYS A 9 -5.67 -10.06 4.32
C LYS A 9 -6.53 -10.28 5.57
N GLY A 10 -7.45 -9.35 5.82
CA GLY A 10 -8.49 -9.48 6.84
C GLY A 10 -9.56 -10.52 6.51
N ASN A 11 -10.47 -10.78 7.45
CA ASN A 11 -11.57 -11.73 7.26
C ASN A 11 -12.60 -11.17 6.26
N GLY A 12 -12.48 -11.56 4.98
CA GLY A 12 -13.27 -10.98 3.86
C GLY A 12 -12.44 -10.13 2.89
N GLY A 13 -11.14 -9.94 3.16
CA GLY A 13 -10.22 -9.27 2.26
C GLY A 13 -9.80 -10.14 1.06
N TRP A 14 -9.23 -9.49 0.04
CA TRP A 14 -8.76 -10.04 -1.23
C TRP A 14 -7.23 -9.96 -1.30
N GLY A 15 -6.59 -10.94 -1.94
CA GLY A 15 -5.13 -11.09 -2.02
C GLY A 15 -4.55 -12.18 -1.08
N LYS A 16 -3.29 -12.58 -1.33
CA LYS A 16 -2.55 -13.62 -0.56
C LYS A 16 -1.71 -13.06 0.59
N GLY A 17 -1.73 -11.74 0.74
CA GLY A 17 -0.89 -10.98 1.65
C GLY A 17 0.32 -10.39 0.95
N LEU A 18 0.66 -9.15 1.34
CA LEU A 18 1.75 -8.37 0.76
C LEU A 18 2.97 -8.40 1.66
N THR A 19 4.13 -8.74 1.10
CA THR A 19 5.41 -8.56 1.78
C THR A 19 5.98 -7.20 1.39
N ILE A 20 5.98 -6.26 2.33
CA ILE A 20 6.52 -4.93 2.18
C ILE A 20 7.93 -4.92 2.72
N GLU A 21 8.89 -4.60 1.86
CA GLU A 21 10.30 -4.47 2.22
C GLU A 21 10.75 -3.04 1.97
N THR A 22 11.37 -2.44 2.97
CA THR A 22 11.99 -1.12 2.83
C THR A 22 13.48 -1.26 2.58
N SER A 23 14.01 -0.41 1.70
CA SER A 23 15.44 -0.30 1.39
C SER A 23 15.89 1.16 1.47
N GLU A 24 17.19 1.43 1.34
CA GLU A 24 17.71 2.81 1.31
C GLU A 24 17.09 3.65 0.18
N GLU A 25 16.72 2.99 -0.91
CA GLU A 25 16.04 3.62 -2.04
C GLU A 25 14.52 3.67 -1.87
N LYS A 26 13.92 2.75 -1.10
CA LYS A 26 12.47 2.64 -0.88
C LYS A 26 12.17 2.62 0.61
N ASP A 27 12.24 3.77 1.24
CA ASP A 27 12.04 3.95 2.68
C ASP A 27 10.67 4.53 3.02
N ILE A 28 9.86 4.91 2.03
CA ILE A 28 8.61 5.64 2.26
C ILE A 28 7.39 4.72 2.19
N ILE A 29 6.55 4.77 3.22
CA ILE A 29 5.20 4.19 3.22
C ILE A 29 4.21 5.33 2.98
N LEU A 30 3.60 5.35 1.80
CA LEU A 30 2.67 6.41 1.43
C LEU A 30 1.29 6.15 2.05
N SER A 31 0.73 7.12 2.73
CA SER A 31 -0.65 7.08 3.25
C SER A 31 -1.51 8.02 2.43
N VAL A 32 -2.52 7.47 1.75
CA VAL A 32 -3.44 8.20 0.86
C VAL A 32 -4.87 7.89 1.31
N THR A 33 -5.19 8.28 2.54
CA THR A 33 -6.46 7.95 3.21
C THR A 33 -7.35 9.17 3.49
N GLY A 34 -7.54 10.04 2.50
CA GLY A 34 -8.33 11.28 2.64
C GLY A 34 -7.71 12.41 3.48
N GLY A 35 -6.59 12.17 4.16
CA GLY A 35 -5.79 13.18 4.85
C GLY A 35 -5.22 12.68 6.18
N GLY A 36 -3.90 12.80 6.35
CA GLY A 36 -3.17 12.26 7.49
C GLY A 36 -2.51 10.91 7.20
N ILE A 37 -1.76 10.42 8.20
CA ILE A 37 -1.11 9.12 8.17
C ILE A 37 -2.04 8.12 8.86
N HIS A 38 -2.46 7.09 8.13
CA HIS A 38 -3.28 6.03 8.69
C HIS A 38 -2.44 5.18 9.67
N PRO A 39 -3.00 4.71 10.81
CA PRO A 39 -2.28 3.87 11.77
C PRO A 39 -1.70 2.59 11.14
N VAL A 40 -2.33 2.06 10.08
CA VAL A 40 -1.77 0.93 9.32
C VAL A 40 -0.49 1.31 8.58
N ALA A 41 -0.45 2.49 7.94
CA ALA A 41 0.75 2.99 7.27
C ALA A 41 1.88 3.26 8.28
N GLU A 42 1.53 3.86 9.42
CA GLU A 42 2.46 4.10 10.53
C GLU A 42 3.01 2.80 11.09
N ARG A 43 2.16 1.79 11.31
CA ARG A 43 2.57 0.49 11.82
C ARG A 43 3.47 -0.26 10.84
N ILE A 44 3.17 -0.20 9.55
CA ILE A 44 4.04 -0.78 8.52
C ILE A 44 5.39 -0.08 8.52
N ALA A 45 5.41 1.26 8.58
CA ALA A 45 6.65 2.02 8.64
C ALA A 45 7.48 1.68 9.89
N GLU A 46 6.84 1.59 11.06
CA GLU A 46 7.50 1.21 12.32
C GLU A 46 8.13 -0.19 12.24
N LEU A 47 7.38 -1.17 11.70
CA LEU A 47 7.83 -2.55 11.60
C LEU A 47 8.90 -2.75 10.51
N THR A 48 8.81 -2.02 9.40
CA THR A 48 9.82 -2.03 8.31
C THR A 48 11.04 -1.15 8.61
N GLY A 49 10.94 -0.21 9.56
CA GLY A 49 11.93 0.85 9.75
C GLY A 49 11.87 1.95 8.68
N GLY A 50 10.79 1.99 7.89
CA GLY A 50 10.51 3.07 6.95
C GLY A 50 9.88 4.30 7.59
N LYS A 51 9.42 5.22 6.75
CA LYS A 51 8.76 6.46 7.14
C LYS A 51 7.38 6.56 6.52
N ALA A 52 6.35 6.65 7.36
CA ALA A 52 5.00 6.91 6.89
C ALA A 52 4.86 8.38 6.49
N VAL A 53 4.33 8.64 5.30
CA VAL A 53 4.18 9.98 4.73
C VAL A 53 2.78 10.13 4.15
N ASP A 54 2.11 11.21 4.49
CA ASP A 54 0.83 11.58 3.87
C ASP A 54 1.05 12.03 2.42
N GLY A 55 0.56 11.23 1.47
CA GLY A 55 0.68 11.48 0.03
C GLY A 55 -0.30 12.53 -0.52
N PHE A 56 -1.28 12.98 0.28
CA PHE A 56 -2.07 14.16 -0.08
C PHE A 56 -1.34 15.46 0.26
N LYS A 57 -0.58 15.48 1.35
CA LYS A 57 0.14 16.68 1.80
C LYS A 57 1.57 16.78 1.28
N ASN A 58 2.23 15.64 1.07
CA ASN A 58 3.63 15.60 0.66
C ASN A 58 3.74 14.97 -0.72
N ASN A 59 4.59 15.55 -1.56
CA ASN A 59 4.93 15.00 -2.86
C ASN A 59 6.23 14.20 -2.74
N VAL A 60 6.12 12.88 -2.71
CA VAL A 60 7.25 11.95 -2.70
C VAL A 60 7.36 11.25 -4.04
N LYS A 61 8.58 10.98 -4.48
CA LYS A 61 8.83 10.27 -5.72
C LYS A 61 8.34 8.83 -5.58
N ASP A 62 7.58 8.36 -6.57
CA ASP A 62 7.11 6.97 -6.69
C ASP A 62 8.24 5.95 -6.48
N SER A 63 9.45 6.23 -6.99
CA SER A 63 10.63 5.36 -6.83
C SER A 63 11.09 5.17 -5.37
N ARG A 64 10.73 6.11 -4.47
CA ARG A 64 11.03 6.05 -3.02
C ARG A 64 9.96 5.33 -2.22
N VAL A 65 8.81 5.05 -2.82
CA VAL A 65 7.66 4.45 -2.14
C VAL A 65 7.81 2.94 -2.14
N ALA A 66 7.90 2.34 -0.96
CA ALA A 66 7.89 0.89 -0.78
C ALA A 66 6.47 0.33 -0.88
N ALA A 67 5.52 0.99 -0.22
CA ALA A 67 4.10 0.64 -0.28
C ALA A 67 3.20 1.87 -0.15
N ALA A 68 2.02 1.79 -0.74
CA ALA A 68 0.96 2.78 -0.63
C ALA A 68 -0.25 2.18 0.11
N VAL A 69 -0.68 2.84 1.17
CA VAL A 69 -1.88 2.53 1.94
C VAL A 69 -2.97 3.50 1.48
N ILE A 70 -4.09 2.96 1.04
CA ILE A 70 -5.22 3.72 0.48
C ILE A 70 -6.52 3.30 1.16
N ASP A 71 -7.54 4.16 1.12
CA ASP A 71 -8.88 3.90 1.65
C ASP A 71 -9.96 4.10 0.57
N CYS A 72 -9.61 3.80 -0.68
CA CYS A 72 -10.39 4.20 -1.83
C CYS A 72 -11.13 2.98 -2.38
N GLY A 73 -12.39 2.81 -1.97
CA GLY A 73 -13.18 1.59 -2.13
C GLY A 73 -13.51 1.23 -3.58
N GLY A 74 -12.51 0.80 -4.35
CA GLY A 74 -12.68 0.26 -5.69
C GLY A 74 -12.48 1.25 -6.84
N THR A 75 -11.84 2.40 -6.66
CA THR A 75 -11.62 3.38 -7.75
C THR A 75 -10.15 3.49 -8.17
N ALA A 76 -9.93 3.99 -9.40
CA ALA A 76 -8.70 4.01 -10.21
C ALA A 76 -7.33 3.97 -9.50
N ARG A 77 -7.19 4.57 -8.32
CA ARG A 77 -5.96 4.59 -7.50
C ARG A 77 -5.48 3.19 -7.10
N ILE A 78 -6.39 2.23 -6.89
CA ILE A 78 -6.05 0.83 -6.56
C ILE A 78 -5.17 0.18 -7.65
N GLY A 79 -5.26 0.63 -8.91
CA GLY A 79 -4.53 0.05 -10.03
C GLY A 79 -3.34 0.88 -10.52
N VAL A 80 -3.26 2.17 -10.16
CA VAL A 80 -2.16 3.05 -10.60
C VAL A 80 -0.85 2.69 -9.91
N TYR A 81 -0.88 2.41 -8.59
CA TYR A 81 0.32 2.06 -7.84
C TYR A 81 0.88 0.68 -8.21
N PRO A 82 0.06 -0.40 -8.31
CA PRO A 82 0.56 -1.69 -8.78
C PRO A 82 1.09 -1.63 -10.22
N MET A 83 0.48 -0.82 -11.10
CA MET A 83 1.00 -0.57 -12.46
C MET A 83 2.39 0.07 -12.46
N LYS A 84 2.69 0.91 -11.45
CA LYS A 84 4.02 1.50 -11.23
C LYS A 84 4.99 0.57 -10.48
N GLY A 85 4.55 -0.64 -10.09
CA GLY A 85 5.35 -1.57 -9.29
C GLY A 85 5.42 -1.22 -7.80
N ILE A 86 4.45 -0.47 -7.29
CA ILE A 86 4.33 -0.10 -5.87
C ILE A 86 3.30 -1.02 -5.22
N LEU A 87 3.67 -1.62 -4.09
CA LEU A 87 2.78 -2.48 -3.31
C LEU A 87 1.63 -1.65 -2.74
N THR A 88 0.39 -2.13 -2.87
CA THR A 88 -0.78 -1.33 -2.49
C THR A 88 -1.65 -2.07 -1.50
N VAL A 89 -1.85 -1.46 -0.34
CA VAL A 89 -2.72 -1.95 0.73
C VAL A 89 -3.97 -1.09 0.73
N ASP A 90 -5.12 -1.67 0.41
CA ASP A 90 -6.40 -0.98 0.54
C ASP A 90 -7.06 -1.37 1.86
N LEU A 91 -7.54 -0.38 2.59
CA LEU A 91 -8.16 -0.53 3.90
C LEU A 91 -9.65 -0.85 3.81
N LEU A 92 -10.25 -0.64 2.64
CA LEU A 92 -11.66 -0.97 2.42
C LEU A 92 -11.80 -2.39 1.85
N PRO A 93 -12.79 -3.18 2.31
CA PRO A 93 -13.05 -4.53 1.83
C PRO A 93 -13.78 -4.50 0.47
N THR A 94 -13.23 -3.80 -0.51
CA THR A 94 -13.79 -3.70 -1.85
C THR A 94 -12.93 -4.49 -2.83
N SER A 95 -13.56 -5.37 -3.60
CA SER A 95 -12.87 -6.10 -4.66
C SER A 95 -12.30 -5.13 -5.70
N PRO A 96 -11.06 -5.35 -6.18
CA PRO A 96 -10.50 -4.54 -7.24
C PRO A 96 -11.41 -4.65 -8.47
N SER A 97 -11.94 -3.50 -8.91
CA SER A 97 -12.86 -3.42 -10.04
C SER A 97 -12.39 -2.37 -11.05
N GLY A 98 -12.70 -2.61 -12.33
CA GLY A 98 -12.34 -1.71 -13.42
C GLY A 98 -11.14 -2.15 -14.28
N PRO A 99 -10.83 -1.40 -15.35
CA PRO A 99 -9.89 -1.81 -16.41
C PRO A 99 -8.42 -1.88 -15.96
N LEU A 100 -8.09 -1.28 -14.81
CA LEU A 100 -6.75 -1.32 -14.22
C LEU A 100 -6.54 -2.51 -13.28
N ALA A 101 -7.61 -3.22 -12.90
CA ALA A 101 -7.52 -4.43 -12.07
C ALA A 101 -6.71 -5.56 -12.73
N LYS A 102 -6.53 -5.52 -14.06
CA LYS A 102 -5.64 -6.43 -14.80
C LYS A 102 -4.16 -6.35 -14.40
N HIS A 103 -3.75 -5.26 -13.74
CA HIS A 103 -2.39 -5.09 -13.20
C HIS A 103 -2.30 -5.41 -11.71
N ILE A 104 -3.44 -5.72 -11.08
CA ILE A 104 -3.57 -6.05 -9.67
C ILE A 104 -3.50 -7.58 -9.54
N ASN A 105 -2.51 -8.07 -8.81
CA ASN A 105 -2.31 -9.47 -8.51
C ASN A 105 -2.30 -9.68 -6.99
N GLU A 106 -2.54 -10.92 -6.57
CA GLU A 106 -2.54 -11.28 -5.15
C GLU A 106 -1.19 -11.02 -4.45
N ASP A 107 -0.12 -10.85 -5.22
CA ASP A 107 1.26 -10.61 -4.76
C ASP A 107 1.62 -9.12 -4.69
N ASN A 108 0.85 -8.22 -5.33
CA ASN A 108 1.12 -6.78 -5.34
C ASN A 108 0.01 -5.93 -4.69
N PHE A 109 -1.10 -6.57 -4.30
CA PHE A 109 -2.26 -5.94 -3.69
C PHE A 109 -2.88 -6.80 -2.60
N CYS A 110 -3.21 -6.18 -1.47
CA CYS A 110 -3.88 -6.85 -0.36
C CYS A 110 -4.93 -5.92 0.27
N LEU A 111 -6.10 -6.48 0.58
CA LEU A 111 -7.13 -5.80 1.36
C LEU A 111 -6.93 -6.05 2.85
N GLY A 112 -6.73 -4.97 3.59
CA GLY A 112 -6.84 -4.94 5.05
C GLY A 112 -8.32 -4.93 5.44
N GLY A 113 -8.69 -5.79 6.37
CA GLY A 113 -10.01 -5.83 7.01
C GLY A 113 -9.85 -6.13 8.48
#